data_AF-A0A972C012-F1
#
_entry.id   AF-A0A972C012-F1
#
_cell.length_a   1.000
_cell.length_b   1.000
_cell.length_c   1.000
_cell.angle_alpha   90.00
_cell.angle_beta   90.00
_cell.angle_gamma   90.00
#
_symmetry.space_group_name_H-M   'P 1'
#
loop_
_entity.id
_entity.type
_entity.pdbx_description
1 polymer ?
#
loop_
_entity_poly.entity_id
_entity_poly.type
_entity_poly.pdbx_seq_one_letter_code
_entity_poly.pdbx_strand_id
1 'polypeptide(L)'
;MFGIRSDQAQLTTIAGIIREDYQRYPRPQQVFVLDRSKQINLGTAEGCFELLLYAILLGAKVQQSVVSTTFWHLRQAGLTRLERLKPGAEAEVLAVLSHHYRALTPHRRKAAALVQAAERIRSGYHGDIRELYGRERRAADLVARLRQFPGIDRRAYWFCREMKYAGVWPDLDQRACLAIDHDVKIPLWFLGFVGADRFFLRDIRSVDCLKVIDTYFGGDVLPLVALARRGCRVGDSDLCRARCAVFAMCQVRFDKSAGCF
;
A
#
# COMPACT_ATOMS: atom_id res chain seq x y z
N MET A 1 26.68 2.72 -13.34
CA MET A 1 26.18 3.65 -14.37
C MET A 1 24.95 4.32 -13.76
N PHE A 2 25.04 5.61 -13.40
CA PHE A 2 23.92 6.33 -12.75
C PHE A 2 23.00 6.93 -13.82
N GLY A 3 21.70 6.96 -13.50
CA GLY A 3 20.62 7.16 -14.46
C GLY A 3 20.81 8.36 -15.37
N ILE A 4 20.64 8.13 -16.68
CA ILE A 4 20.52 9.19 -17.67
C ILE A 4 19.36 10.07 -17.18
N ARG A 5 19.60 11.34 -16.83
CA ARG A 5 18.50 12.25 -16.51
C ARG A 5 17.60 12.32 -17.75
N SER A 6 16.40 11.75 -17.64
CA SER A 6 15.39 11.93 -18.65
C SER A 6 15.04 13.42 -18.70
N ASP A 7 15.03 13.98 -19.90
CA ASP A 7 14.56 15.34 -20.08
C ASP A 7 13.04 15.42 -19.85
N GLN A 8 12.50 16.64 -19.80
CA GLN A 8 11.09 16.87 -19.53
C GLN A 8 10.17 16.26 -20.60
N ALA A 9 10.60 16.21 -21.87
CA ALA A 9 9.81 15.64 -22.95
C ALA A 9 9.74 14.10 -22.84
N GLN A 10 10.86 13.47 -22.48
CA GLN A 10 10.92 12.04 -22.19
C GLN A 10 10.06 11.68 -20.98
N LEU A 11 10.15 12.42 -19.87
CA LEU A 11 9.34 12.16 -18.68
C LEU A 11 7.83 12.30 -18.95
N THR A 12 7.45 13.29 -19.77
CA THR A 12 6.06 13.47 -20.21
C THR A 12 5.57 12.27 -21.02
N THR A 13 6.40 11.79 -21.94
CA THR A 13 6.10 10.61 -22.78
C THR A 13 5.96 9.35 -21.93
N ILE A 14 6.91 9.09 -21.03
CA ILE A 14 6.90 7.95 -20.09
C ILE A 14 5.62 7.98 -19.24
N ALA A 15 5.27 9.13 -18.65
CA ALA A 15 4.07 9.25 -17.85
C ALA A 15 2.78 9.03 -18.65
N GLY A 16 2.73 9.47 -19.91
CA GLY A 16 1.65 9.17 -20.85
C GLY A 16 1.45 7.67 -21.02
N ILE A 17 2.52 6.94 -21.34
CA ILE A 17 2.49 5.48 -21.54
C ILE A 17 2.04 4.75 -20.28
N ILE A 18 2.56 5.10 -19.10
CA ILE A 18 2.18 4.46 -17.84
C ILE A 18 0.69 4.65 -17.54
N ARG A 19 0.16 5.85 -17.78
CA ARG A 19 -1.26 6.14 -17.57
C ARG A 19 -2.14 5.34 -18.53
N GLU A 20 -1.79 5.31 -19.80
CA GLU A 20 -2.53 4.55 -20.82
C GLU A 20 -2.51 3.05 -20.52
N ASP A 21 -1.34 2.50 -20.19
CA ASP A 21 -1.16 1.10 -19.82
C ASP A 21 -1.95 0.74 -18.55
N TYR A 22 -2.02 1.65 -17.56
CA TYR A 22 -2.88 1.48 -16.39
C TYR A 22 -4.37 1.40 -16.75
N GLN A 23 -4.86 2.21 -17.71
CA GLN A 23 -6.27 2.17 -18.13
C GLN A 23 -6.64 0.87 -18.85
N ARG A 24 -5.68 0.25 -19.56
CA ARG A 24 -5.88 -1.03 -20.26
C ARG A 24 -5.80 -2.24 -19.32
N TYR A 25 -5.25 -2.05 -18.12
CA TYR A 25 -4.96 -3.16 -17.23
C TYR A 25 -6.22 -3.64 -16.50
N PRO A 26 -6.53 -4.95 -16.50
CA PRO A 26 -7.65 -5.48 -15.73
C PRO A 26 -7.43 -5.18 -14.25
N ARG A 27 -8.37 -4.46 -13.64
CA ARG A 27 -8.30 -4.14 -12.22
C ARG A 27 -8.29 -5.44 -11.40
N PRO A 28 -7.48 -5.54 -10.35
CA PRO A 28 -7.52 -6.70 -9.46
C PRO A 28 -8.94 -6.86 -8.92
N GLN A 29 -9.50 -8.06 -9.04
CA GLN A 29 -10.84 -8.37 -8.57
C GLN A 29 -10.85 -8.42 -7.04
N GLN A 30 -10.98 -7.26 -6.39
CA GLN A 30 -11.22 -7.14 -4.94
C GLN A 30 -10.28 -8.00 -4.07
N VAL A 31 -9.01 -8.13 -4.46
CA VAL A 31 -8.02 -8.92 -3.74
C VAL A 31 -6.78 -8.07 -3.44
N PHE A 32 -6.31 -8.14 -2.20
CA PHE A 32 -5.03 -7.60 -1.79
C PHE A 32 -4.02 -8.73 -1.57
N VAL A 33 -2.87 -8.66 -2.24
CA VAL A 33 -1.82 -9.67 -2.20
C VAL A 33 -0.79 -9.28 -1.13
N LEU A 34 -0.64 -10.11 -0.10
CA LEU A 34 0.34 -9.92 0.98
C LEU A 34 1.73 -10.41 0.58
N ASP A 35 1.77 -11.60 -0.03
CA ASP A 35 2.93 -12.27 -0.61
C ASP A 35 2.48 -13.27 -1.69
N ARG A 36 3.41 -14.05 -2.28
CA ARG A 36 3.13 -14.94 -3.43
C ARG A 36 2.00 -15.96 -3.20
N SER A 37 1.67 -16.32 -1.95
CA SER A 37 0.63 -17.32 -1.66
C SER A 37 -0.47 -16.83 -0.71
N LYS A 38 -0.34 -15.63 -0.14
CA LYS A 38 -1.29 -15.09 0.85
C LYS A 38 -2.01 -13.88 0.31
N GLN A 39 -3.33 -13.91 0.44
CA GLN A 39 -4.22 -12.86 -0.06
C GLN A 39 -5.36 -12.56 0.91
N ILE A 40 -5.86 -11.33 0.84
CA ILE A 40 -7.04 -10.83 1.57
C ILE A 40 -8.13 -10.58 0.53
N ASN A 41 -9.32 -11.16 0.72
CA ASN A 41 -10.47 -10.98 -0.16
C ASN A 41 -11.29 -9.76 0.25
N LEU A 42 -11.02 -8.62 -0.38
CA LEU A 42 -11.68 -7.34 -0.16
C LEU A 42 -13.12 -7.27 -0.72
N GLY A 43 -13.63 -8.34 -1.34
CA GLY A 43 -15.04 -8.43 -1.71
C GLY A 43 -15.96 -8.65 -0.50
N THR A 44 -15.39 -8.97 0.67
CA THR A 44 -16.10 -9.28 1.90
C THR A 44 -15.85 -8.24 2.99
N ALA A 45 -16.82 -8.06 3.89
CA ALA A 45 -16.65 -7.20 5.07
C ALA A 45 -15.46 -7.65 5.94
N GLU A 46 -15.32 -8.98 6.13
CA GLU A 46 -14.20 -9.57 6.86
C GLU A 46 -12.86 -9.23 6.22
N GLY A 47 -12.70 -9.39 4.90
CA GLY A 47 -11.45 -9.04 4.23
C GLY A 47 -11.12 -7.55 4.24
N CYS A 48 -12.13 -6.66 4.16
CA CYS A 48 -11.89 -5.23 4.34
C CYS A 48 -11.43 -4.90 5.77
N PHE A 49 -11.98 -5.59 6.78
CA PHE A 49 -11.52 -5.49 8.16
C PHE A 49 -10.11 -6.06 8.35
N GLU A 50 -9.79 -7.19 7.73
CA GLU A 50 -8.44 -7.76 7.69
C GLU A 50 -7.41 -6.77 7.15
N LEU A 51 -7.73 -6.07 6.05
CA LEU A 51 -6.87 -5.03 5.49
C LEU A 51 -6.68 -3.85 6.45
N LEU A 52 -7.71 -3.49 7.23
CA LEU A 52 -7.61 -2.43 8.23
C LEU A 52 -6.64 -2.83 9.36
N LEU A 53 -6.74 -4.07 9.86
CA LEU A 53 -5.80 -4.59 10.85
C LEU A 53 -4.37 -4.61 10.31
N TYR A 54 -4.20 -5.03 9.06
CA TYR A 54 -2.91 -5.00 8.38
C TYR A 54 -2.34 -3.57 8.27
N ALA A 55 -3.18 -2.59 7.92
CA ALA A 55 -2.80 -1.17 7.87
C ALA A 55 -2.37 -0.63 9.25
N ILE A 56 -3.07 -1.03 10.33
CA ILE A 56 -2.70 -0.68 11.71
C ILE A 56 -1.34 -1.29 12.09
N LEU A 57 -1.06 -2.53 11.69
CA LEU A 57 0.26 -3.15 11.89
C LEU A 57 1.36 -2.42 11.09
N LEU A 58 1.07 -1.98 9.87
CA LEU A 58 1.99 -1.18 9.05
C LEU A 58 2.23 0.25 9.57
N GLY A 59 1.41 0.73 10.50
CA GLY A 59 1.54 2.07 11.08
C GLY A 59 2.74 2.27 11.99
N ALA A 60 3.46 1.19 12.35
CA ALA A 60 4.73 1.29 13.06
C ALA A 60 5.93 1.29 12.07
N LYS A 61 7.11 1.68 12.56
CA LYS A 61 8.36 1.49 11.82
C LYS A 61 8.77 0.01 11.90
N VAL A 62 8.32 -0.78 10.92
CA VAL A 62 8.54 -2.23 10.83
C VAL A 62 8.63 -2.65 9.36
N GLN A 63 9.40 -3.69 9.06
CA GLN A 63 9.49 -4.24 7.70
C GLN A 63 8.17 -4.87 7.28
N GLN A 64 7.78 -4.69 6.02
CA GLN A 64 6.51 -5.23 5.49
C GLN A 64 6.44 -6.76 5.60
N SER A 65 7.54 -7.48 5.38
CA SER A 65 7.62 -8.93 5.53
C SER A 65 7.27 -9.39 6.95
N VAL A 66 7.78 -8.70 7.97
CA VAL A 66 7.46 -8.95 9.38
C VAL A 66 5.97 -8.72 9.66
N VAL A 67 5.37 -7.67 9.09
CA VAL A 67 3.93 -7.39 9.19
C VAL A 67 3.12 -8.50 8.53
N SER A 68 3.47 -8.91 7.30
CA SER A 68 2.79 -10.00 6.59
C SER A 68 2.84 -11.32 7.36
N THR A 69 4.00 -11.69 7.91
CA THR A 69 4.14 -12.88 8.74
C THR A 69 3.31 -12.77 10.03
N THR A 70 3.40 -11.63 10.73
CA THR A 70 2.62 -11.40 11.97
C THR A 70 1.12 -11.47 11.71
N PHE A 71 0.65 -10.79 10.67
CA PHE A 71 -0.76 -10.79 10.26
C PHE A 71 -1.24 -12.21 9.95
N TRP A 72 -0.41 -13.01 9.26
CA TRP A 72 -0.75 -14.39 8.97
C TRP A 72 -0.92 -15.23 10.24
N HIS A 73 -0.04 -15.07 11.24
CA HIS A 73 -0.20 -15.76 12.52
C HIS A 73 -1.45 -15.31 13.28
N LEU A 74 -1.79 -14.03 13.25
CA LEU A 74 -3.07 -13.54 13.81
C LEU A 74 -4.26 -14.20 13.09
N ARG A 75 -4.21 -14.29 11.76
CA ARG A 75 -5.27 -14.91 10.95
C ARG A 75 -5.45 -16.39 11.26
N GLN A 76 -4.35 -17.14 11.36
CA GLN A 76 -4.37 -18.56 11.74
C GLN A 76 -4.92 -18.79 13.16
N ALA A 77 -4.67 -17.86 14.09
CA ALA A 77 -5.27 -17.88 15.43
C ALA A 77 -6.75 -17.41 15.46
N GLY A 78 -7.34 -17.05 14.31
CA GLY A 78 -8.67 -16.47 14.21
C GLY A 78 -8.78 -15.05 14.77
N LEU A 79 -7.67 -14.40 15.10
CA LEU A 79 -7.58 -13.06 15.68
C LEU A 79 -7.65 -11.94 14.62
N THR A 80 -8.08 -12.26 13.41
CA THR A 80 -8.48 -11.28 12.38
C THR A 80 -9.99 -11.27 12.15
N ARG A 81 -10.74 -12.17 12.80
CA ARG A 81 -12.21 -12.21 12.74
C ARG A 81 -12.81 -11.22 13.71
N LEU A 82 -13.80 -10.46 13.25
CA LEU A 82 -14.42 -9.38 14.02
C LEU A 82 -15.06 -9.88 15.33
N GLU A 83 -15.70 -11.05 15.30
CA GLU A 83 -16.33 -11.73 16.43
C GLU A 83 -15.33 -12.28 17.47
N ARG A 84 -14.12 -12.62 17.04
CA ARG A 84 -13.05 -13.10 17.93
C ARG A 84 -12.29 -11.95 18.58
N LEU A 85 -12.12 -10.84 17.86
CA LEU A 85 -11.38 -9.67 18.32
C LEU A 85 -12.26 -8.73 19.17
N LYS A 86 -12.69 -9.21 20.33
CA LYS A 86 -13.56 -8.50 21.29
C LYS A 86 -12.77 -8.03 22.53
N PRO A 87 -13.32 -7.13 23.37
CA PRO A 87 -12.68 -6.77 24.64
C PRO A 87 -12.30 -8.03 25.44
N GLY A 88 -11.05 -8.10 25.91
CA GLY A 88 -10.45 -9.27 26.55
C GLY A 88 -9.51 -10.07 25.65
N ALA A 89 -9.60 -9.94 24.32
CA ALA A 89 -8.71 -10.63 23.38
C ALA A 89 -7.28 -10.05 23.35
N GLU A 90 -7.00 -8.95 24.06
CA GLU A 90 -5.71 -8.27 24.04
C GLU A 90 -4.55 -9.19 24.45
N ALA A 91 -4.78 -10.11 25.38
CA ALA A 91 -3.74 -11.05 25.84
C ALA A 91 -3.34 -12.04 24.73
N GLU A 92 -4.32 -12.62 24.02
CA GLU A 92 -4.07 -13.53 22.89
C GLU A 92 -3.36 -12.81 21.74
N VAL A 93 -3.79 -11.58 21.42
CA VAL A 93 -3.14 -10.75 20.41
C VAL A 93 -1.71 -10.40 20.83
N LEU A 94 -1.51 -10.01 22.09
CA LEU A 94 -0.19 -9.67 22.62
C LEU A 94 0.77 -10.86 22.55
N ALA A 95 0.31 -12.07 22.80
CA ALA A 95 1.12 -13.29 22.66
C ALA A 95 1.65 -13.43 21.22
N VAL A 96 0.79 -13.33 20.21
CA VAL A 96 1.20 -13.40 18.80
C VAL A 96 2.17 -12.27 18.44
N LEU A 97 1.88 -11.03 18.86
CA LEU A 97 2.75 -9.89 18.58
C LEU A 97 4.13 -10.07 19.21
N SER A 98 4.22 -10.61 20.43
CA SER A 98 5.50 -10.81 21.14
C SER A 98 6.43 -11.79 20.43
N HIS A 99 5.87 -12.78 19.73
CA HIS A 99 6.66 -13.75 18.97
C HIS A 99 7.05 -13.24 17.57
N HIS A 100 6.15 -12.56 16.86
CA HIS A 100 6.31 -12.31 15.42
C HIS A 100 6.50 -10.83 15.05
N TYR A 101 5.98 -9.91 15.85
CA TYR A 101 5.99 -8.49 15.52
C TYR A 101 7.26 -7.83 16.06
N ARG A 102 8.17 -7.44 15.16
CA ARG A 102 9.47 -6.81 15.50
C ARG A 102 9.44 -5.30 15.28
N ALA A 103 8.47 -4.61 15.88
CA ALA A 103 8.36 -3.15 15.79
C ALA A 103 8.92 -2.47 17.05
N LEU A 104 9.34 -1.20 16.91
CA LEU A 104 9.81 -0.39 18.06
C LEU A 104 8.67 0.07 18.97
N THR A 105 7.42 -0.03 18.54
CA THR A 105 6.25 0.37 19.33
C THR A 105 5.89 -0.71 20.35
N PRO A 106 5.51 -0.36 21.59
CA PRO A 106 5.08 -1.34 22.59
C PRO A 106 3.94 -2.24 22.08
N HIS A 107 4.13 -3.56 22.16
CA HIS A 107 3.17 -4.53 21.64
C HIS A 107 1.81 -4.44 22.32
N ARG A 108 1.76 -4.13 23.62
CA ARG A 108 0.50 -3.93 24.35
C ARG A 108 -0.35 -2.81 23.75
N ARG A 109 0.27 -1.70 23.33
CA ARG A 109 -0.43 -0.60 22.65
C ARG A 109 -0.96 -1.04 21.29
N LYS A 110 -0.21 -1.87 20.57
CA LYS A 110 -0.64 -2.40 19.27
C LYS A 110 -1.78 -3.41 19.43
N ALA A 111 -1.71 -4.31 20.40
CA ALA A 111 -2.80 -5.25 20.71
C ALA A 111 -4.11 -4.51 21.04
N ALA A 112 -4.04 -3.52 21.94
CA ALA A 112 -5.19 -2.67 22.27
C ALA A 112 -5.76 -1.94 21.03
N ALA A 113 -4.90 -1.42 20.15
CA ALA A 113 -5.33 -0.76 18.92
C ALA A 113 -6.11 -1.68 17.97
N LEU A 114 -5.70 -2.96 17.85
CA LEU A 114 -6.41 -3.93 17.01
C LEU A 114 -7.79 -4.28 17.59
N VAL A 115 -7.89 -4.51 18.90
CA VAL A 115 -9.17 -4.78 19.59
C VAL A 115 -10.11 -3.57 19.53
N GLN A 116 -9.58 -2.36 19.74
CA GLN A 116 -10.37 -1.13 19.62
C GLN A 116 -10.88 -0.89 18.19
N ALA A 117 -10.09 -1.27 17.17
CA ALA A 117 -10.55 -1.20 15.78
C ALA A 117 -11.76 -2.12 15.55
N ALA A 118 -11.73 -3.36 16.04
CA ALA A 118 -12.87 -4.27 15.94
C ALA A 118 -14.12 -3.73 16.64
N GLU A 119 -13.96 -3.23 17.87
CA GLU A 119 -15.07 -2.65 18.63
C GLU A 119 -15.72 -1.49 17.86
N ARG A 120 -14.89 -0.64 17.27
CA ARG A 120 -15.35 0.50 16.49
C ARG A 120 -16.08 0.09 15.21
N ILE A 121 -15.59 -0.94 14.51
CA ILE A 121 -16.28 -1.49 13.33
C ILE A 121 -17.64 -2.07 13.72
N ARG A 122 -17.70 -2.82 14.82
CA ARG A 122 -18.94 -3.45 15.30
C ARG A 122 -19.99 -2.42 15.71
N SER A 123 -19.60 -1.45 16.53
CA SER A 123 -20.53 -0.45 17.10
C SER A 123 -20.87 0.69 16.12
N GLY A 124 -19.90 1.13 15.33
CA GLY A 124 -20.03 2.33 14.51
C GLY A 124 -20.38 2.07 13.04
N TYR A 125 -20.10 0.88 12.52
CA TYR A 125 -20.18 0.57 11.08
C TYR A 125 -20.83 -0.79 10.80
N HIS A 126 -21.68 -1.27 11.72
CA HIS A 126 -22.44 -2.52 11.60
C HIS A 126 -21.61 -3.76 11.16
N GLY A 127 -20.33 -3.78 11.53
CA GLY A 127 -19.43 -4.88 11.17
C GLY A 127 -18.68 -4.72 9.83
N ASP A 128 -18.90 -3.63 9.10
CA ASP A 128 -18.34 -3.44 7.77
C ASP A 128 -17.73 -2.04 7.58
N ILE A 129 -16.40 -1.96 7.48
CA ILE A 129 -15.69 -0.70 7.23
C ILE A 129 -16.09 -0.04 5.90
N ARG A 130 -16.68 -0.76 4.95
CA ARG A 130 -17.16 -0.17 3.68
C ARG A 130 -18.25 0.87 3.90
N GLU A 131 -19.02 0.77 5.00
CA GLU A 131 -20.01 1.79 5.36
C GLU A 131 -19.41 3.18 5.56
N LEU A 132 -18.14 3.23 5.99
CA LEU A 132 -17.44 4.50 6.16
C LEU A 132 -17.40 5.30 4.85
N TYR A 133 -17.20 4.64 3.72
CA TYR A 133 -17.17 5.28 2.42
C TYR A 133 -18.55 5.80 1.98
N GLY A 134 -19.62 5.09 2.32
CA GLY A 134 -20.99 5.55 2.07
C GLY A 134 -21.37 6.81 2.87
N ARG A 135 -20.78 6.99 4.06
CA ARG A 135 -21.06 8.11 4.96
C ARG A 135 -20.23 9.36 4.65
N GLU A 136 -18.97 9.18 4.27
CA GLU A 136 -18.02 10.29 4.08
C GLU A 136 -17.75 10.51 2.59
N ARG A 137 -18.40 11.50 1.98
CA ARG A 137 -18.26 11.79 0.54
C ARG A 137 -16.98 12.57 0.19
N ARG A 138 -16.36 13.26 1.14
CA ARG A 138 -15.14 14.03 0.91
C ARG A 138 -13.91 13.23 1.34
N ALA A 139 -12.90 13.19 0.48
CA ALA A 139 -11.63 12.49 0.74
C ALA A 139 -10.96 12.88 2.07
N ALA A 140 -10.97 14.18 2.39
CA ALA A 140 -10.38 14.68 3.63
C ALA A 140 -11.09 14.14 4.87
N ASP A 141 -12.42 14.08 4.85
CA ASP A 141 -13.23 13.58 5.97
C ASP A 141 -13.05 12.07 6.14
N LEU A 142 -13.03 11.33 5.03
CA LEU A 142 -12.76 9.88 5.03
C LEU A 142 -11.41 9.57 5.69
N VAL A 143 -10.34 10.25 5.27
CA VAL A 143 -9.00 10.06 5.83
C VAL A 143 -8.95 10.52 7.29
N ALA A 144 -9.59 11.64 7.63
CA ALA A 144 -9.68 12.12 9.00
C ALA A 144 -10.37 11.09 9.91
N ARG A 145 -11.46 10.47 9.44
CA ARG A 145 -12.17 9.42 10.17
C ARG A 145 -11.33 8.15 10.31
N LEU A 146 -10.68 7.71 9.24
CA LEU A 146 -9.76 6.57 9.29
C LEU A 146 -8.65 6.79 10.32
N ARG A 147 -8.09 8.00 10.40
CA ARG A 147 -7.05 8.32 11.40
C ARG A 147 -7.51 8.22 12.85
N GLN A 148 -8.82 8.17 13.10
CA GLN A 148 -9.34 7.94 14.45
C GLN A 148 -9.22 6.46 14.87
N PHE A 149 -8.86 5.54 13.97
CA PHE A 149 -8.45 4.19 14.33
C PHE A 149 -7.02 4.21 14.90
N PRO A 150 -6.81 3.81 16.17
CA PRO A 150 -5.50 3.92 16.80
C PRO A 150 -4.41 3.18 16.02
N GLY A 151 -3.29 3.86 15.80
CA GLY A 151 -2.12 3.26 15.18
C GLY A 151 -2.14 3.10 13.66
N ILE A 152 -3.17 3.60 12.95
CA ILE A 152 -3.16 3.66 11.48
C ILE A 152 -2.37 4.88 10.95
N ASP A 153 -2.51 6.05 11.58
CA ASP A 153 -1.83 7.31 11.24
C ASP A 153 -1.71 7.58 9.72
N ARG A 154 -0.49 7.68 9.17
CA ARG A 154 -0.23 7.92 7.75
C ARG A 154 -0.66 6.76 6.85
N ARG A 155 -0.90 5.57 7.39
CA ARG A 155 -1.42 4.42 6.65
C ARG A 155 -2.91 4.54 6.31
N ALA A 156 -3.61 5.57 6.79
CA ALA A 156 -4.96 5.87 6.31
C ALA A 156 -4.98 6.12 4.79
N TYR A 157 -4.04 6.91 4.26
CA TYR A 157 -3.91 7.12 2.81
C TYR A 157 -3.57 5.83 2.06
N TRP A 158 -2.74 4.99 2.66
CA TRP A 158 -2.37 3.69 2.10
C TRP A 158 -3.60 2.78 2.02
N PHE A 159 -4.38 2.69 3.10
CA PHE A 159 -5.62 1.91 3.15
C PHE A 159 -6.62 2.38 2.08
N CYS A 160 -6.87 3.69 1.98
CA CYS A 160 -7.70 4.27 0.93
C CYS A 160 -7.22 3.88 -0.48
N ARG A 161 -5.91 3.99 -0.73
CA ARG A 161 -5.29 3.62 -2.00
C ARG A 161 -5.53 2.15 -2.34
N GLU A 162 -5.36 1.24 -1.38
CA GLU A 162 -5.59 -0.20 -1.61
C GLU A 162 -7.07 -0.50 -1.87
N MET A 163 -7.99 0.11 -1.12
CA MET A 163 -9.43 -0.03 -1.32
C MET A 163 -9.88 0.49 -2.70
N LYS A 164 -9.33 1.62 -3.15
CA LYS A 164 -9.59 2.15 -4.50
C LYS A 164 -8.98 1.26 -5.58
N TYR A 165 -7.71 0.87 -5.41
CA TYR A 165 -6.99 0.03 -6.38
C TYR A 165 -7.68 -1.33 -6.61
N ALA A 166 -8.24 -1.92 -5.55
CA ALA A 166 -8.99 -3.18 -5.62
C ALA A 166 -10.44 -3.01 -6.10
N GLY A 167 -10.89 -1.78 -6.38
CA GLY A 167 -12.24 -1.49 -6.86
C GLY A 167 -13.33 -1.54 -5.78
N VAL A 168 -12.97 -1.53 -4.49
CA VAL A 168 -13.95 -1.48 -3.40
C VAL A 168 -14.51 -0.07 -3.22
N TRP A 169 -13.64 0.95 -3.34
CA TRP A 169 -13.99 2.37 -3.30
C TRP A 169 -13.60 3.05 -4.62
N PRO A 170 -14.27 2.70 -5.75
CA PRO A 170 -13.80 3.04 -7.10
C PRO A 170 -13.76 4.54 -7.37
N ASP A 171 -14.73 5.29 -6.83
CA ASP A 171 -14.89 6.73 -7.09
C ASP A 171 -14.18 7.60 -6.04
N LEU A 172 -13.34 6.99 -5.20
CA LEU A 172 -12.61 7.72 -4.18
C LEU A 172 -11.64 8.73 -4.83
N ASP A 173 -11.66 9.99 -4.38
CA ASP A 173 -10.75 11.02 -4.86
C ASP A 173 -9.28 10.61 -4.64
N GLN A 174 -8.45 10.83 -5.65
CA GLN A 174 -7.03 10.45 -5.66
C GLN A 174 -6.21 11.07 -4.52
N ARG A 175 -6.61 12.24 -4.00
CA ARG A 175 -5.97 12.90 -2.85
C ARG A 175 -6.07 12.05 -1.57
N ALA A 176 -7.13 11.26 -1.41
CA ALA A 176 -7.23 10.29 -0.32
C ALA A 176 -6.30 9.08 -0.50
N CYS A 177 -5.70 8.90 -1.68
CA CYS A 177 -4.85 7.76 -2.01
C CYS A 177 -3.34 8.10 -1.99
N LEU A 178 -2.96 9.32 -1.60
CA LEU A 178 -1.58 9.84 -1.64
C LEU A 178 -0.64 9.23 -0.59
N ALA A 179 -0.43 7.91 -0.66
CA ALA A 179 0.57 7.20 0.12
C ALA A 179 1.87 7.06 -0.69
N ILE A 180 2.94 7.70 -0.22
CA ILE A 180 4.28 7.62 -0.83
C ILE A 180 5.10 6.55 -0.11
N ASP A 181 5.09 5.34 -0.66
CA ASP A 181 5.86 4.18 -0.21
C ASP A 181 6.70 3.60 -1.36
N HIS A 182 7.26 2.39 -1.19
CA HIS A 182 8.11 1.77 -2.20
C HIS A 182 7.36 1.47 -3.52
N ASP A 183 6.05 1.21 -3.48
CA ASP A 183 5.23 0.99 -4.69
C ASP A 183 5.16 2.27 -5.55
N VAL A 184 5.39 3.44 -4.96
CA VAL A 184 5.42 4.72 -5.68
C VAL A 184 6.86 5.14 -5.97
N LYS A 185 7.76 5.05 -4.98
CA LYS A 185 9.13 5.55 -5.11
C LYS A 185 9.97 4.76 -6.12
N ILE A 186 9.84 3.43 -6.16
CA ILE A 186 10.68 2.59 -7.03
C ILE A 186 10.47 2.94 -8.51
N PRO A 187 9.23 2.96 -9.05
CA PRO A 187 9.01 3.37 -10.43
C PRO A 187 9.50 4.79 -10.72
N LEU A 188 9.23 5.75 -9.84
CA LEU A 188 9.66 7.13 -10.04
C LEU A 188 11.20 7.25 -10.09
N TRP A 189 11.90 6.45 -9.29
CA TRP A 189 13.36 6.44 -9.29
C TRP A 189 13.95 5.72 -10.50
N PHE A 190 13.46 4.52 -10.83
CA PHE A 190 13.97 3.72 -11.96
C PHE A 190 13.76 4.38 -13.32
N LEU A 191 12.72 5.20 -13.43
CA LEU A 191 12.41 5.99 -14.63
C LEU A 191 12.98 7.43 -14.54
N GLY A 192 13.73 7.72 -13.47
CA GLY A 192 14.42 8.98 -13.19
C GLY A 192 13.56 10.23 -13.15
N PHE A 193 12.30 10.10 -12.75
CA PHE A 193 11.51 11.26 -12.34
C PHE A 193 12.06 11.93 -11.08
N VAL A 194 12.66 11.15 -10.18
CA VAL A 194 13.21 11.63 -8.90
C VAL A 194 14.53 10.94 -8.58
N GLY A 195 15.39 11.62 -7.82
CA GLY A 195 16.57 10.98 -7.22
C GLY A 195 17.61 10.45 -8.22
N ALA A 196 17.73 11.07 -9.40
CA ALA A 196 18.72 10.69 -10.41
C ALA A 196 20.18 10.75 -9.86
N ASP A 197 20.40 11.54 -8.82
CA ASP A 197 21.67 11.72 -8.10
C ASP A 197 21.75 10.89 -6.78
N ARG A 198 20.76 10.02 -6.51
CA ARG A 198 20.64 9.30 -5.22
C ARG A 198 20.95 7.82 -5.37
N PHE A 199 21.68 7.31 -4.39
CA PHE A 199 22.09 5.90 -4.31
C PHE A 199 21.02 5.02 -3.66
N PHE A 200 20.29 5.56 -2.68
CA PHE A 200 19.32 4.78 -1.91
C PHE A 200 17.92 5.36 -2.02
N LEU A 201 16.93 4.49 -2.16
CA LEU A 201 15.51 4.84 -2.19
C LEU A 201 15.06 5.65 -0.95
N ARG A 202 15.70 5.40 0.20
CA ARG A 202 15.44 6.13 1.46
C ARG A 202 15.80 7.62 1.39
N ASP A 203 16.72 8.00 0.51
CA ASP A 203 17.18 9.38 0.34
C ASP A 203 16.23 10.20 -0.55
N ILE A 204 15.31 9.53 -1.25
CA ILE A 204 14.28 10.16 -2.07
C ILE A 204 13.21 10.74 -1.15
N ARG A 205 13.09 12.07 -1.13
CA ARG A 205 12.14 12.77 -0.27
C ARG A 205 10.73 12.66 -0.84
N SER A 206 9.74 12.45 0.02
CA SER A 206 8.34 12.34 -0.41
C SER A 206 7.81 13.61 -1.09
N VAL A 207 8.34 14.78 -0.73
CA VAL A 207 7.97 16.06 -1.37
C VAL A 207 8.34 16.11 -2.86
N ASP A 208 9.49 15.50 -3.23
CA ASP A 208 9.92 15.46 -4.62
C ASP A 208 9.02 14.50 -5.43
N CYS A 209 8.64 13.37 -4.83
CA CYS A 209 7.66 12.45 -5.41
C CYS A 209 6.31 13.14 -5.63
N LEU A 210 5.80 13.89 -4.64
CA LEU A 210 4.50 14.58 -4.75
C LEU A 210 4.48 15.58 -5.90
N LYS A 211 5.53 16.39 -6.06
CA LYS A 211 5.65 17.34 -7.18
C LYS A 211 5.57 16.63 -8.54
N VAL A 212 6.25 15.50 -8.68
CA VAL A 212 6.21 14.67 -9.89
C VAL A 212 4.82 14.08 -10.12
N ILE A 213 4.19 13.55 -9.07
CA ILE A 213 2.85 12.98 -9.15
C ILE A 213 1.83 14.03 -9.60
N ASP A 214 1.90 15.24 -9.04
CA ASP A 214 1.03 16.34 -9.46
C ASP A 214 1.30 16.76 -10.91
N THR A 215 2.57 16.89 -11.29
CA THR A 215 2.97 17.38 -12.61
C THR A 215 2.65 16.39 -13.74
N TYR A 216 2.98 15.10 -13.55
CA TYR A 216 2.97 14.11 -14.63
C TYR A 216 1.80 13.12 -14.53
N PHE A 217 1.27 12.92 -13.33
CA PHE A 217 0.20 11.96 -13.06
C PHE A 217 -1.08 12.63 -12.57
N GLY A 218 -1.12 13.98 -12.56
CA GLY A 218 -2.29 14.76 -12.18
C GLY A 218 -2.75 14.53 -10.75
N GLY A 219 -1.88 14.06 -9.85
CA GLY A 219 -2.22 13.71 -8.47
C GLY A 219 -2.57 12.24 -8.24
N ASP A 220 -2.61 11.39 -9.28
CA ASP A 220 -2.93 9.97 -9.15
C ASP A 220 -1.67 9.09 -8.97
N VAL A 221 -1.63 8.30 -7.90
CA VAL A 221 -0.53 7.36 -7.65
C VAL A 221 -0.81 5.95 -8.17
N LEU A 222 -2.05 5.62 -8.52
CA LEU A 222 -2.43 4.26 -8.91
C LEU A 222 -1.69 3.73 -10.15
N PRO A 223 -1.42 4.54 -11.20
CA PRO A 223 -0.63 4.06 -12.34
C PRO A 223 0.77 3.58 -11.93
N LEU A 224 1.41 4.28 -10.98
CA LEU A 224 2.73 3.92 -10.46
C LEU A 224 2.67 2.65 -9.61
N VAL A 225 1.66 2.53 -8.74
CA VAL A 225 1.45 1.31 -7.92
C VAL A 225 1.21 0.09 -8.82
N ALA A 226 0.40 0.24 -9.88
CA ALA A 226 0.15 -0.82 -10.85
C ALA A 226 1.44 -1.26 -11.55
N LEU A 227 2.26 -0.29 -11.98
CA LEU A 227 3.56 -0.57 -12.58
C LEU A 227 4.51 -1.28 -11.61
N ALA A 228 4.57 -0.84 -10.35
CA ALA A 228 5.42 -1.45 -9.33
C ALA A 228 5.10 -2.92 -9.09
N ARG A 229 3.81 -3.24 -8.94
CA ARG A 229 3.32 -4.59 -8.63
C ARG A 229 3.43 -5.57 -9.78
N ARG A 230 3.47 -5.08 -11.03
CA ARG A 230 3.59 -5.94 -12.22
C ARG A 230 5.02 -6.43 -12.47
N GLY A 231 6.03 -5.70 -12.03
CA GLY A 231 7.41 -6.12 -12.29
C GLY A 231 8.49 -5.21 -11.74
N CYS A 232 8.24 -3.91 -11.54
CA CYS A 232 9.28 -2.98 -11.12
C CYS A 232 9.95 -3.39 -9.80
N ARG A 233 9.18 -3.99 -8.86
CA ARG A 233 9.69 -4.51 -7.58
C ARG A 233 10.40 -5.87 -7.66
N VAL A 234 10.13 -6.65 -8.70
CA VAL A 234 10.64 -8.02 -8.80
C VAL A 234 12.14 -8.02 -9.12
N GLY A 235 12.64 -6.95 -9.76
CA GLY A 235 14.04 -6.85 -10.17
C GLY A 235 14.42 -7.87 -11.24
N ASP A 236 13.44 -8.42 -11.96
CA ASP A 236 13.59 -9.42 -13.00
C ASP A 236 13.53 -8.74 -14.38
N SER A 237 14.67 -8.72 -15.08
CA SER A 237 14.80 -8.07 -16.38
C SER A 237 14.00 -8.75 -17.48
N ASP A 238 13.81 -10.07 -17.42
CA ASP A 238 13.02 -10.78 -18.43
C ASP A 238 11.54 -10.46 -18.23
N LEU A 239 11.08 -10.43 -16.98
CA LEU A 239 9.73 -9.98 -16.65
C LEU A 239 9.51 -8.52 -17.07
N CYS A 240 10.47 -7.64 -16.79
CA CYS A 240 10.42 -6.24 -17.20
C CYS A 240 10.37 -6.10 -18.73
N ARG A 241 11.22 -6.81 -19.47
CA ARG A 241 11.24 -6.77 -20.94
C ARG A 241 9.93 -7.27 -21.54
N ALA A 242 9.36 -8.33 -20.96
CA ALA A 242 8.13 -8.94 -21.47
C ALA A 242 6.85 -8.14 -21.14
N ARG A 243 6.83 -7.38 -20.04
CA ARG A 243 5.58 -6.81 -19.49
C ARG A 243 5.58 -5.31 -19.22
N CYS A 244 6.72 -4.62 -19.24
CA CYS A 244 6.78 -3.20 -18.94
C CYS A 244 6.69 -2.36 -20.22
N ALA A 245 5.60 -1.60 -20.37
CA ALA A 245 5.37 -0.73 -21.53
C ALA A 245 6.44 0.37 -21.72
N VAL A 246 7.18 0.69 -20.66
CA VAL A 246 8.26 1.70 -20.68
C VAL A 246 9.66 1.10 -20.55
N PHE A 247 9.81 -0.22 -20.76
CA PHE A 247 11.10 -0.92 -20.59
C PHE A 247 12.24 -0.28 -21.41
N ALA A 248 11.98 0.08 -22.67
CA ALA A 248 12.98 0.68 -23.55
C ALA A 248 13.55 2.01 -23.00
N MET A 249 12.76 2.72 -22.19
CA MET A 249 13.07 4.03 -21.61
C MET A 249 13.51 3.93 -20.14
N CYS A 250 13.58 2.74 -19.56
CA CYS A 250 13.99 2.55 -18.17
C CYS A 250 15.50 2.78 -18.01
N GLN A 251 15.87 3.56 -16.99
CA GLN A 251 17.28 3.91 -16.71
C GLN A 251 18.00 2.78 -15.97
N VAL A 252 17.25 1.98 -15.23
CA VAL A 252 17.76 0.81 -14.52
C VAL A 252 17.49 -0.41 -15.40
N ARG A 253 18.55 -0.86 -16.09
CA ARG A 253 18.56 -2.15 -16.79
C ARG A 253 19.39 -3.10 -15.92
N PHE A 254 18.78 -4.18 -15.47
CA PHE A 254 19.55 -5.19 -14.74
C PHE A 254 20.13 -6.19 -15.74
N ASP A 255 21.45 -6.37 -15.75
CA ASP A 255 22.09 -7.38 -16.61
C ASP A 255 21.78 -8.82 -16.13
N LYS A 256 21.35 -8.97 -14.86
CA LYS A 256 20.86 -10.20 -14.22
C LYS A 256 19.76 -9.84 -13.23
N SER A 257 18.87 -10.77 -12.88
CA SER A 257 17.83 -10.54 -11.86
C SER A 257 18.45 -10.00 -10.56
N ALA A 258 18.24 -8.72 -10.26
CA ALA A 258 18.61 -8.16 -8.97
C ALA A 258 17.54 -8.63 -8.00
N GLY A 259 17.86 -9.60 -7.13
CA GLY A 259 16.91 -10.13 -6.15
C GLY A 259 16.14 -9.02 -5.41
N CYS A 260 14.93 -9.35 -4.93
CA CYS A 260 13.95 -8.41 -4.38
C CYS A 260 14.56 -7.31 -3.48
N PHE A 261 14.25 -6.04 -3.80
CA PHE A 261 14.52 -4.86 -2.95
C PHE A 261 13.51 -4.70 -1.80
#